data_AF-A0AAD7AEX8-F1
#
_entry.id   AF-A0AAD7AEX8-F1
#
_cell.length_a   1.000
_cell.length_b   1.000
_cell.length_c   1.000
_cell.angle_alpha   90.00
_cell.angle_beta   90.00
_cell.angle_gamma   90.00
#
_symmetry.space_group_name_H-M   'P 1'
#
loop_
_entity.id
_entity.type
_entity.pdbx_description
1 polymer ?
#
loop_
_entity_poly.entity_id
_entity_poly.type
_entity_poly.pdbx_seq_one_letter_code
_entity_poly.pdbx_strand_id
1 'polypeptide(L)'
;VQTIVGGDLSLLDAFFSASIRAGVLGGDIYVATEETNGTMIRGMALWWRPGVEPFSTEEQQRELHPFLSKLGPEAQEWHSTIASPSDYFANLTEKLLGSRGKLDSWYLNLLAVDPDHRRRGVARALI
;
A
#
# COMPACT_ATOMS: atom_id res chain seq x y z
N VAL A 1 -10.44 -8.47 14.58
CA VAL A 1 -10.09 -8.05 13.20
C VAL A 1 -9.07 -8.99 12.58
N GLN A 2 -9.40 -9.76 11.54
CA GLN A 2 -8.38 -10.45 10.71
C GLN A 2 -7.87 -9.52 9.58
N THR A 3 -7.34 -8.39 10.06
CA THR A 3 -6.65 -7.24 9.42
C THR A 3 -7.30 -6.67 8.15
N ILE A 4 -6.50 -6.15 7.22
CA ILE A 4 -6.83 -5.25 6.10
C ILE A 4 -8.22 -5.51 5.48
N VAL A 5 -8.58 -6.75 5.20
CA VAL A 5 -9.84 -7.11 4.53
C VAL A 5 -10.93 -7.66 5.47
N GLY A 6 -10.77 -7.51 6.78
CA GLY A 6 -11.72 -7.97 7.78
C GLY A 6 -11.91 -9.49 7.85
N GLY A 7 -10.97 -10.27 7.32
CA GLY A 7 -11.08 -11.73 7.18
C GLY A 7 -11.79 -12.19 5.90
N ASP A 8 -12.35 -11.28 5.10
CA ASP A 8 -12.95 -11.61 3.80
C ASP A 8 -11.91 -11.49 2.68
N LEU A 9 -11.29 -12.62 2.33
CA LEU A 9 -10.27 -12.67 1.29
C LEU A 9 -10.79 -12.29 -0.11
N SER A 10 -12.11 -12.29 -0.34
CA SER A 10 -12.69 -11.84 -1.62
C SER A 10 -12.48 -10.34 -1.87
N LEU A 11 -12.12 -9.58 -0.83
CA LEU A 11 -11.86 -8.15 -0.90
C LEU A 11 -10.39 -7.79 -1.16
N LEU A 12 -9.49 -8.78 -1.25
CA LEU A 12 -8.06 -8.52 -1.53
C LEU A 12 -7.86 -7.78 -2.85
N ASP A 13 -8.55 -8.22 -3.91
CA ASP A 13 -8.45 -7.58 -5.23
C ASP A 13 -8.92 -6.12 -5.18
N ALA A 14 -9.96 -5.83 -4.40
CA ALA A 14 -10.45 -4.46 -4.22
C ALA A 14 -9.42 -3.59 -3.47
N PHE A 15 -8.81 -4.12 -2.40
CA PHE A 15 -7.78 -3.41 -1.64
C PHE A 15 -6.53 -3.13 -2.48
N PHE A 16 -5.99 -4.14 -3.16
CA PHE A 16 -4.79 -3.96 -3.98
C PHE A 16 -5.06 -3.06 -5.19
N SER A 17 -6.22 -3.19 -5.83
CA SER A 17 -6.61 -2.29 -6.93
C SER A 17 -6.68 -0.83 -6.48
N ALA A 18 -7.31 -0.56 -5.33
CA ALA A 18 -7.38 0.78 -4.75
C ALA A 18 -5.99 1.34 -4.44
N SER A 19 -5.13 0.53 -3.84
CA SER A 19 -3.75 0.92 -3.49
C SER A 19 -2.90 1.23 -4.72
N ILE A 20 -3.01 0.41 -5.77
CA ILE A 20 -2.28 0.62 -7.04
C ILE A 20 -2.81 1.88 -7.74
N ARG A 21 -4.13 2.09 -7.81
CA ARG A 21 -4.71 3.28 -8.44
C ARG A 21 -4.34 4.56 -7.69
N ALA A 22 -4.38 4.56 -6.36
CA ALA A 22 -3.87 5.67 -5.56
C ALA A 22 -2.37 5.89 -5.78
N GLY A 23 -1.60 4.80 -5.89
CA GLY A 23 -0.19 4.83 -6.24
C GLY A 23 0.09 5.48 -7.60
N VAL A 24 -0.74 5.24 -8.62
CA VAL A 24 -0.61 5.92 -9.93
C VAL A 24 -0.79 7.44 -9.80
N LEU A 25 -1.60 7.91 -8.84
CA LEU A 25 -1.88 9.33 -8.65
C LEU A 25 -0.79 10.09 -7.89
N GLY A 26 0.01 9.43 -7.05
CA GLY A 26 1.01 10.14 -6.25
C GLY A 26 2.14 9.32 -5.66
N GLY A 27 2.21 8.02 -5.95
CA GLY A 27 3.30 7.13 -5.57
C GLY A 27 4.23 6.83 -6.73
N ASP A 28 5.33 6.16 -6.41
CA ASP A 28 6.32 5.67 -7.37
C ASP A 28 6.14 4.15 -7.52
N ILE A 29 5.73 3.72 -8.71
CA ILE A 29 5.53 2.29 -9.04
C ILE A 29 6.70 1.79 -9.88
N TYR A 30 7.37 0.77 -9.38
CA TYR A 30 8.43 0.06 -10.07
C TYR A 30 7.95 -1.35 -10.41
N VAL A 31 8.23 -1.82 -11.63
CA VAL A 31 7.86 -3.16 -12.09
C VAL A 31 9.09 -3.90 -12.58
N ALA A 32 9.13 -5.21 -12.29
CA ALA A 32 10.08 -6.13 -12.89
C ALA A 32 9.38 -6.87 -14.03
N THR A 33 9.96 -6.83 -15.24
CA THR A 33 9.41 -7.47 -16.43
C THR A 33 10.42 -8.43 -17.06
N GLU A 34 9.95 -9.41 -17.82
CA GLU A 34 10.83 -10.23 -18.67
C GLU A 34 11.18 -9.47 -19.96
N GLU A 35 12.48 -9.48 -20.33
CA GLU A 35 13.02 -8.75 -21.49
C GLU A 35 12.38 -9.16 -22.82
N THR A 36 11.97 -10.42 -22.95
CA THR A 36 11.48 -10.99 -24.22
C THR A 36 10.14 -10.41 -24.68
N ASN A 37 9.36 -9.80 -23.80
CA ASN A 37 8.07 -9.23 -24.16
C ASN A 37 7.72 -7.91 -23.48
N GLY A 38 8.46 -7.46 -22.45
CA GLY A 38 8.26 -6.17 -21.77
C GLY A 38 6.86 -5.93 -21.18
N THR A 39 5.98 -6.92 -21.30
CA THR A 39 4.53 -6.83 -21.09
C THR A 39 4.11 -7.68 -19.89
N MET A 40 4.92 -8.68 -19.53
CA MET A 40 4.63 -9.55 -18.40
C MET A 40 5.35 -9.07 -17.13
N ILE A 41 4.56 -8.61 -16.15
CA ILE A 41 5.05 -8.17 -14.84
C ILE A 41 5.30 -9.40 -13.96
N ARG A 42 6.52 -9.52 -13.43
CA ARG A 42 6.96 -10.58 -12.51
C ARG A 42 7.06 -10.12 -11.06
N GLY A 43 7.07 -8.81 -10.85
CA GLY A 43 6.99 -8.22 -9.52
C GLY A 43 6.75 -6.72 -9.60
N MET A 44 6.32 -6.14 -8.49
CA MET A 44 6.13 -4.71 -8.38
C MET A 44 6.45 -4.20 -6.97
N ALA A 45 6.86 -2.94 -6.90
CA ALA A 45 6.94 -2.18 -5.66
C ALA A 45 6.19 -0.86 -5.82
N LEU A 46 5.36 -0.53 -4.83
CA LEU A 46 4.74 0.79 -4.69
C LEU A 46 5.40 1.52 -3.51
N TRP A 47 6.02 2.63 -3.81
CA TRP A 47 6.69 3.49 -2.86
C TRP A 47 5.99 4.84 -2.75
N TRP A 48 6.03 5.44 -1.57
CA TRP A 48 5.70 6.83 -1.35
C TRP A 48 6.97 7.58 -0.94
N ARG A 49 7.28 8.62 -1.70
CA ARG A 49 8.47 9.45 -1.49
C ARG A 49 8.30 10.38 -0.28
N PRO A 50 9.40 10.89 0.29
CA PRO A 50 9.32 11.91 1.33
C PRO A 50 8.43 13.09 0.94
N GLY A 51 7.62 13.55 1.90
CA GLY A 51 6.65 14.62 1.75
C GLY A 51 5.30 14.19 1.18
N VAL A 52 5.12 12.90 0.82
CA VAL A 52 3.86 12.38 0.28
C VAL A 52 3.21 11.42 1.26
N GLU A 53 2.05 11.82 1.76
CA GLU A 53 1.21 10.99 2.61
C GLU A 53 0.24 10.16 1.73
N PRO A 54 0.20 8.82 1.85
CA PRO A 54 -0.73 7.97 1.10
C PRO A 54 -2.19 8.32 1.40
N PHE A 55 -3.05 8.33 0.37
CA PHE A 55 -4.49 8.62 0.49
C PHE A 55 -4.82 9.97 1.14
N SER A 56 -3.92 10.96 1.00
CA SER A 56 -4.11 12.30 1.54
C SER A 56 -4.91 13.23 0.64
N THR A 57 -5.04 12.89 -0.66
CA THR A 57 -5.81 13.68 -1.63
C THR A 57 -7.20 13.10 -1.85
N GLU A 58 -8.16 13.95 -2.22
CA GLU A 58 -9.52 13.48 -2.55
C GLU A 58 -9.52 12.45 -3.68
N GLU A 59 -8.65 12.61 -4.68
CA GLU A 59 -8.55 11.70 -5.83
C GLU A 59 -8.10 10.30 -5.38
N GLN A 60 -7.10 10.23 -4.50
CA GLN A 60 -6.65 8.95 -3.93
C GLN A 60 -7.72 8.34 -3.02
N GLN A 61 -8.41 9.14 -2.22
CA GLN A 61 -9.48 8.66 -1.33
C GLN A 61 -10.66 8.08 -2.12
N ARG A 62 -11.00 8.64 -3.29
CA ARG A 62 -12.02 8.09 -4.19
C ARG A 62 -11.69 6.68 -4.67
N GLU A 63 -10.41 6.33 -4.79
CA GLU A 63 -10.00 4.96 -5.13
C GLU A 63 -10.18 3.99 -3.95
N LEU A 64 -10.02 4.48 -2.71
CA LEU A 64 -10.10 3.66 -1.49
C LEU A 64 -11.54 3.46 -0.98
N HIS A 65 -12.40 4.46 -1.13
CA HIS A 65 -13.77 4.43 -0.59
C HIS A 65 -14.59 3.20 -1.03
N PRO A 66 -14.58 2.74 -2.31
CA PRO A 66 -15.33 1.57 -2.73
C PRO A 66 -14.89 0.27 -2.05
N PHE A 67 -13.63 0.20 -1.62
CA PHE A 67 -13.12 -0.92 -0.82
C PHE A 67 -13.61 -0.80 0.63
N LEU A 68 -13.44 0.37 1.25
CA LEU A 68 -13.86 0.59 2.64
C LEU A 68 -15.36 0.34 2.85
N SER A 69 -16.20 0.72 1.88
CA SER A 69 -17.65 0.51 1.97
C SER A 69 -18.08 -0.96 1.95
N LYS A 70 -17.20 -1.88 1.51
CA LYS A 70 -17.47 -3.33 1.47
C LYS A 70 -17.09 -4.04 2.77
N LEU A 71 -16.31 -3.38 3.63
CA LEU A 71 -15.85 -3.96 4.87
C LEU A 71 -16.97 -4.09 5.89
N GLY A 72 -16.90 -5.11 6.76
CA GLY A 72 -17.75 -5.19 7.94
C GLY A 72 -17.42 -4.08 8.97
N PRO A 73 -18.34 -3.77 9.90
CA PRO A 73 -18.18 -2.65 10.83
C PRO A 73 -16.86 -2.66 11.62
N GLU A 74 -16.45 -3.81 12.15
CA GLU A 74 -15.20 -3.95 12.91
C GLU A 74 -13.95 -3.61 12.05
N ALA A 75 -13.97 -3.96 10.77
CA ALA A 75 -12.88 -3.66 9.85
C ALA A 75 -12.90 -2.19 9.39
N GLN A 76 -14.08 -1.58 9.20
CA GLN A 76 -14.19 -0.15 8.93
C GLN A 76 -13.69 0.69 10.11
N GLU A 77 -14.04 0.30 11.34
CA GLU A 77 -13.53 0.92 12.57
C GLU A 77 -12.01 0.78 12.63
N TRP A 78 -11.48 -0.42 12.37
CA TRP A 78 -10.03 -0.64 12.33
C TRP A 78 -9.33 0.27 11.31
N HIS A 79 -9.84 0.38 10.08
CA HIS A 79 -9.29 1.32 9.07
C HIS A 79 -9.32 2.77 9.53
N SER A 80 -10.40 3.18 10.22
CA SER A 80 -10.51 4.52 10.79
C SER A 80 -9.46 4.75 11.88
N THR A 81 -9.18 3.74 12.71
CA THR A 81 -8.17 3.83 13.76
C THR A 81 -6.72 3.79 13.26
N ILE A 82 -6.43 3.15 12.12
CA ILE A 82 -5.07 3.21 11.56
C ILE A 82 -4.83 4.49 10.73
N ALA A 83 -5.90 5.09 10.18
CA ALA A 83 -5.84 6.31 9.38
C ALA A 83 -5.79 7.59 10.24
N SER A 84 -6.18 7.52 11.51
CA SER A 84 -6.21 8.69 12.39
C SER A 84 -4.78 9.11 12.82
N PRO A 85 -4.45 10.42 12.74
CA PRO A 85 -3.20 10.96 13.29
C PRO A 85 -3.02 10.75 14.80
N SER A 86 -4.11 10.53 15.55
CA SER A 86 -4.09 10.35 17.01
C SER A 86 -3.64 8.97 17.47
N ASP A 87 -3.44 8.02 16.55
CA ASP A 87 -3.52 6.60 16.87
C ASP A 87 -2.18 5.88 16.82
N TYR A 88 -2.21 4.58 17.14
CA TYR A 88 -1.04 3.75 17.40
C TYR A 88 0.03 3.82 16.30
N PHE A 89 -0.36 3.81 15.01
CA PHE A 89 0.62 3.78 13.92
C PHE A 89 1.34 5.13 13.73
N ALA A 90 0.60 6.24 13.78
CA ALA A 90 1.20 7.57 13.74
C ALA A 90 2.14 7.78 14.95
N ASN A 91 1.68 7.46 16.16
CA ASN A 91 2.50 7.57 17.38
C ASN A 91 3.72 6.63 17.34
N LEU A 92 3.58 5.40 16.84
CA LEU A 92 4.68 4.45 16.72
C LEU A 92 5.73 4.96 15.73
N THR A 93 5.30 5.46 14.57
CA THR A 93 6.22 5.99 13.55
C THR A 93 6.93 7.25 14.06
N GLU A 94 6.24 8.17 14.73
CA GLU A 94 6.88 9.33 15.35
C GLU A 94 7.89 8.94 16.45
N LYS A 95 7.55 7.96 17.29
CA LYS A 95 8.44 7.48 18.35
C LYS A 95 9.70 6.82 17.80
N LEU A 96 9.59 6.07 16.70
CA LEU A 96 10.70 5.29 16.13
C LEU A 96 11.53 6.09 15.13
N LEU A 97 10.89 6.98 14.37
CA LEU A 97 11.51 7.68 13.23
C LEU A 97 11.64 9.20 13.49
N GLY A 98 11.13 9.71 14.61
CA GLY A 98 11.07 11.13 14.95
C GLY A 98 9.78 11.81 14.48
N SER A 99 9.53 13.04 14.95
CA SER A 99 8.28 13.79 14.71
C SER A 99 7.92 14.03 13.24
N ARG A 100 8.87 13.88 12.32
CA ARG A 100 8.66 13.96 10.88
C ARG A 100 8.98 12.66 10.16
N GLY A 101 9.35 11.61 10.88
CA GLY A 101 9.94 10.41 10.30
C GLY A 101 9.06 9.72 9.26
N LYS A 102 7.74 9.79 9.41
CA LYS A 102 6.79 9.29 8.40
C LYS A 102 6.88 10.05 7.07
N LEU A 103 6.96 11.38 7.13
CA LEU A 103 7.03 12.23 5.94
C LEU A 103 8.45 12.43 5.43
N ASP A 104 9.47 12.25 6.25
CA ASP A 104 10.87 12.41 5.85
C ASP A 104 11.49 11.08 5.36
N SER A 105 10.71 9.99 5.32
CA SER A 105 11.15 8.66 4.88
C SER A 105 10.44 8.18 3.61
N TRP A 106 11.09 7.25 2.92
CA TRP A 106 10.43 6.43 1.90
C TRP A 106 9.54 5.37 2.56
N TYR A 107 8.30 5.27 2.10
CA TYR A 107 7.34 4.28 2.59
C TYR A 107 7.01 3.24 1.51
N LEU A 108 7.51 2.02 1.69
CA LEU A 108 7.14 0.86 0.85
C LEU A 108 5.75 0.39 1.26
N ASN A 109 4.76 0.67 0.41
CA ASN A 109 3.38 0.31 0.69
C ASN A 109 3.01 -1.09 0.18
N LEU A 110 3.46 -1.45 -1.03
CA LEU A 110 3.26 -2.78 -1.60
C LEU A 110 4.57 -3.33 -2.17
N LEU A 111 4.83 -4.61 -1.93
CA LEU A 111 5.87 -5.40 -2.58
C LEU A 111 5.29 -6.76 -2.94
N ALA A 112 5.24 -7.07 -4.23
CA ALA A 112 4.67 -8.31 -4.72
C ALA A 112 5.59 -8.96 -5.75
N VAL A 113 5.66 -10.30 -5.71
CA VAL A 113 6.37 -11.12 -6.69
C VAL A 113 5.49 -12.30 -7.09
N ASP A 114 5.40 -12.52 -8.40
CA ASP A 114 4.78 -13.68 -9.02
C ASP A 114 5.28 -14.97 -8.32
N PRO A 115 4.38 -15.83 -7.81
CA PRO A 115 4.76 -17.08 -7.14
C PRO A 115 5.85 -17.88 -7.84
N ASP A 116 5.80 -17.96 -9.18
CA ASP A 116 6.72 -18.77 -9.97
C ASP A 116 8.13 -18.15 -10.10
N HIS A 117 8.26 -16.86 -9.73
CA HIS A 117 9.48 -16.07 -9.83
C HIS A 117 10.07 -15.69 -8.46
N ARG A 118 9.49 -16.19 -7.37
CA ARG A 118 10.03 -16.00 -6.01
C ARG A 118 11.37 -16.70 -5.84
N ARG A 119 12.16 -16.22 -4.87
CA ARG A 119 13.53 -16.69 -4.57
C ARG A 119 14.55 -16.55 -5.70
N ARG A 120 14.26 -15.68 -6.69
CA ARG A 120 15.18 -15.34 -7.80
C ARG A 120 15.76 -13.93 -7.72
N GLY A 121 15.59 -13.25 -6.58
CA GLY A 121 16.08 -11.89 -6.38
C GLY A 121 15.17 -10.77 -6.92
N VAL A 122 13.99 -11.08 -7.48
CA VAL A 122 13.06 -10.06 -8.03
C VAL A 122 12.70 -8.98 -7.01
N ALA A 123 12.26 -9.38 -5.81
CA ALA A 123 11.95 -8.43 -4.74
C ALA A 123 13.15 -7.56 -4.36
N ARG A 124 14.35 -8.15 -4.31
CA ARG A 124 15.60 -7.44 -3.99
C ARG A 124 15.99 -6.43 -5.07
N ALA A 125 15.61 -6.65 -6.32
CA ALA A 125 15.88 -5.70 -7.40
C ALA A 125 14.93 -4.49 -7.37
N LEU A 126 13.81 -4.58 -6.65
CA LEU A 126 12.78 -3.54 -6.55
C LEU A 126 12.92 -2.65 -5.31
N ILE A 127 13.88 -2.96 -4.40
CA ILE A 127 14.09 -2.27 -3.12
C ILE A 127 15.57 -1.98 -2.85
#